data_AF-A0A352FUN9-F1
#
_entry.id   AF-A0A352FUN9-F1
#
_cell.length_a   1.000
_cell.length_b   1.000
_cell.length_c   1.000
_cell.angle_alpha   90.00
_cell.angle_beta   90.00
_cell.angle_gamma   90.00
#
_symmetry.space_group_name_H-M   'P 1'
#
loop_
_entity.id
_entity.type
_entity.pdbx_description
1 polymer ?
#
loop_
_entity_poly.entity_id
_entity_poly.type
_entity_poly.pdbx_seq_one_letter_code
_entity_poly.pdbx_strand_id
1 'polypeptide(L)'
;MRFVLYTIVFGVLLVAACRPNDNGSQANLNSAVANTPAPRAVASPVHSKIDPCTLLTTDDLKGVQGEAYKDAQRSDRLDGDFIVAQCYYALPTTANSVVLNVTTAKDESGTRTPKAFWEQTFGGDEEKEREGKGDRDKDKQKDKDKAKSQPAERREEGEEKEAAPPERVKGLGDEAFWAASPVGGAIYVLKKDLFFRISVGGAGDQKTKLNKSKLLAQKVLTKL
;
A
#
# COMPACT_ATOMS: atom_id res chain seq x y z
N MET A 1 41.03 -28.86 20.97
CA MET A 1 41.62 -28.69 22.32
C MET A 1 42.66 -27.59 22.31
N ARG A 2 42.35 -26.43 22.89
CA ARG A 2 43.23 -25.62 23.75
C ARG A 2 42.42 -24.43 24.26
N PHE A 3 42.11 -24.49 25.55
CA PHE A 3 41.44 -23.48 26.37
C PHE A 3 42.36 -22.28 26.59
N VAL A 4 41.80 -21.07 26.59
CA VAL A 4 42.29 -19.97 27.43
C VAL A 4 41.07 -19.25 28.03
N LEU A 5 40.92 -19.43 29.34
CA LEU A 5 40.07 -18.66 30.24
C LEU A 5 40.60 -17.23 30.39
N TYR A 6 39.72 -16.24 30.50
CA TYR A 6 39.98 -15.08 31.35
C TYR A 6 38.68 -14.64 32.04
N THR A 7 38.52 -15.09 33.27
CA THR A 7 37.65 -14.54 34.30
C THR A 7 38.39 -13.41 35.01
N ILE A 8 37.82 -12.20 35.06
CA ILE A 8 38.04 -11.27 36.18
C ILE A 8 36.68 -10.66 36.58
N VAL A 9 36.37 -10.89 37.85
CA VAL A 9 35.27 -10.36 38.66
C VAL A 9 35.77 -9.09 39.35
N PHE A 10 34.99 -8.01 39.35
CA PHE A 10 34.92 -6.93 40.36
C PHE A 10 33.66 -6.13 39.98
N GLY A 11 32.56 -6.06 40.73
CA GLY A 11 32.41 -6.00 42.18
C GLY A 11 32.45 -4.54 42.62
N VAL A 12 31.28 -3.92 42.86
CA VAL A 12 30.93 -3.00 43.98
C VAL A 12 29.70 -2.14 43.61
N LEU A 13 28.64 -2.32 44.42
CA LEU A 13 27.50 -1.41 44.57
C LEU A 13 27.94 -0.08 45.18
N LEU A 14 27.43 1.05 44.67
CA LEU A 14 27.15 2.24 45.49
C LEU A 14 25.81 2.85 45.09
N VAL A 15 24.88 2.82 46.04
CA VAL A 15 23.60 3.54 46.02
C VAL A 15 23.87 4.92 46.62
N ALA A 16 23.52 6.00 45.92
CA ALA A 16 23.44 7.32 46.50
C ALA A 16 22.27 8.09 45.88
N ALA A 17 21.17 8.13 46.63
CA ALA A 17 20.08 9.08 46.44
C ALA A 17 20.37 10.33 47.28
N CYS A 18 20.25 11.52 46.69
CA CYS A 18 19.65 12.70 47.34
C CYS A 18 19.41 13.85 46.34
N ARG A 19 18.11 14.18 46.23
CA ARG A 19 17.48 15.51 46.23
C ARG A 19 17.95 16.58 45.22
N PRO A 20 17.04 17.06 44.34
CA PRO A 20 17.17 18.37 43.75
C PRO A 20 16.83 19.46 44.79
N ASN A 21 17.59 20.53 44.69
CA ASN A 21 17.64 21.72 45.54
C ASN A 21 16.46 22.66 45.20
N ASP A 22 15.69 23.09 46.20
CA ASP A 22 14.75 24.20 46.06
C ASP A 22 15.54 25.51 46.09
N ASN A 23 15.59 26.21 44.96
CA ASN A 23 16.01 27.60 44.90
C ASN A 23 14.92 28.40 44.20
N GLY A 24 14.19 29.18 44.98
CA GLY A 24 13.18 30.10 44.49
C GLY A 24 13.84 31.23 43.70
N SER A 25 13.24 31.56 42.56
CA SER A 25 13.22 32.93 42.07
C SER A 25 11.93 33.16 41.27
N GLN A 26 11.41 34.37 41.42
CA GLN A 26 10.01 34.73 41.26
C GLN A 26 9.50 34.78 39.81
N ALA A 27 8.21 34.48 39.71
CA ALA A 27 7.18 35.08 38.86
C ALA A 27 7.45 35.22 37.35
N ASN A 28 6.80 34.34 36.59
CA ASN A 28 6.11 34.78 35.38
C ASN A 28 4.73 34.10 35.33
N LEU A 29 3.67 34.88 35.56
CA LEU A 29 2.28 34.46 35.40
C LEU A 29 1.99 34.37 33.90
N ASN A 30 2.41 33.29 33.27
CA ASN A 30 1.85 32.87 31.99
C ASN A 30 1.29 31.47 32.16
N SER A 31 -0.03 31.40 32.09
CA SER A 31 -0.88 30.21 32.20
C SER A 31 -0.30 29.04 31.41
N ALA A 32 0.24 28.05 32.12
CA ALA A 32 0.48 26.73 31.56
C ALA A 32 -0.86 25.99 31.50
N VAL A 33 -1.56 26.11 30.38
CA VAL A 33 -2.61 25.16 30.03
C VAL A 33 -1.91 23.80 29.86
N ALA A 34 -2.13 22.93 30.82
CA ALA A 34 -1.75 21.53 30.71
C ALA A 34 -2.51 20.92 29.52
N ASN A 35 -1.85 20.84 28.37
CA ASN A 35 -2.30 20.05 27.23
C ASN A 35 -2.11 18.58 27.57
N THR A 36 -2.97 18.04 28.43
CA THR A 36 -3.23 16.61 28.48
C THR A 36 -4.05 16.29 27.23
N PRO A 37 -3.54 15.51 26.24
CA PRO A 37 -4.39 15.08 25.14
C PRO A 37 -5.50 14.21 25.73
N ALA A 38 -6.72 14.72 25.72
CA ALA A 38 -7.90 13.93 25.99
C ALA A 38 -7.86 12.67 25.09
N PRO A 39 -8.22 11.48 25.61
CA PRO A 39 -8.34 10.31 24.75
C PRO A 39 -9.33 10.67 23.65
N ARG A 40 -8.85 10.73 22.39
CA ARG A 40 -9.71 10.90 21.23
C ARG A 40 -10.79 9.83 21.34
N ALA A 41 -12.04 10.24 21.36
CA ALA A 41 -13.17 9.33 21.22
C ALA A 41 -12.85 8.42 20.03
N VAL A 42 -12.78 7.11 20.28
CA VAL A 42 -12.60 6.12 19.23
C VAL A 42 -13.85 6.26 18.36
N ALA A 43 -13.72 6.91 17.21
CA ALA A 43 -14.80 7.02 16.26
C ALA A 43 -15.31 5.60 15.98
N SER A 44 -16.64 5.42 16.00
CA SER A 44 -17.24 4.11 15.76
C SER A 44 -16.69 3.54 14.45
N PRO A 45 -16.30 2.26 14.43
CA PRO A 45 -15.74 1.66 13.23
C PRO A 45 -16.77 1.73 12.10
N VAL A 46 -16.37 2.37 11.01
CA VAL A 46 -17.18 2.43 9.80
C VAL A 46 -17.05 1.09 9.12
N HIS A 47 -18.16 0.48 8.73
CA HIS A 47 -18.17 -0.82 8.06
C HIS A 47 -18.84 -0.72 6.70
N SER A 48 -18.15 -1.21 5.66
CA SER A 48 -18.77 -1.45 4.37
C SER A 48 -19.73 -2.64 4.44
N LYS A 49 -20.79 -2.57 3.64
CA LYS A 49 -21.73 -3.68 3.42
C LYS A 49 -21.03 -4.88 2.76
N ILE A 50 -19.96 -4.64 2.01
CA ILE A 50 -19.17 -5.68 1.35
C ILE A 50 -18.03 -6.07 2.27
N ASP A 51 -17.90 -7.36 2.56
CA ASP A 51 -16.74 -7.91 3.28
C ASP A 51 -15.66 -8.37 2.29
N PRO A 52 -14.55 -7.62 2.16
CA PRO A 52 -13.49 -7.97 1.22
C PRO A 52 -12.79 -9.29 1.57
N CYS A 53 -12.82 -9.76 2.82
CA CYS A 53 -12.16 -10.99 3.26
C CYS A 53 -12.90 -12.26 2.85
N THR A 54 -14.14 -12.13 2.38
CA THR A 54 -14.93 -13.27 1.88
C THR A 54 -14.80 -13.45 0.35
N LEU A 55 -14.24 -12.44 -0.33
CA LEU A 55 -14.16 -12.38 -1.79
C LEU A 55 -13.08 -13.32 -2.37
N LEU A 56 -12.05 -13.67 -1.60
CA LEU A 56 -11.05 -14.66 -2.01
C LEU A 56 -10.99 -15.80 -0.99
N THR A 57 -10.90 -17.04 -1.49
CA THR A 57 -10.76 -18.22 -0.64
C THR A 57 -9.29 -18.60 -0.46
N THR A 58 -9.04 -19.49 0.49
CA THR A 58 -7.71 -20.10 0.67
C THR A 58 -7.24 -20.82 -0.57
N ASP A 59 -8.13 -21.52 -1.28
CA ASP A 59 -7.80 -22.24 -2.51
C ASP A 59 -7.51 -21.29 -3.68
N ASP A 60 -8.20 -20.15 -3.77
CA ASP A 60 -7.90 -19.13 -4.77
C ASP A 60 -6.47 -18.59 -4.59
N LEU A 61 -6.10 -18.25 -3.35
CA LEU A 61 -4.75 -17.75 -3.05
C LEU A 61 -3.68 -18.83 -3.17
N LYS A 62 -3.97 -20.07 -2.77
CA LYS A 62 -3.05 -21.20 -2.97
C LYS A 62 -2.82 -21.47 -4.45
N GLY A 63 -3.87 -21.40 -5.27
CA GLY A 63 -3.77 -21.61 -6.72
C GLY A 63 -2.98 -20.51 -7.44
N VAL A 64 -3.00 -19.27 -6.95
CA VAL A 64 -2.34 -18.12 -7.60
C VAL A 64 -0.97 -17.79 -7.02
N GLN A 65 -0.82 -17.80 -5.69
CA GLN A 65 0.42 -17.48 -4.98
C GLN A 65 1.21 -18.71 -4.55
N GLY A 66 0.65 -19.92 -4.66
CA GLY A 66 1.29 -21.17 -4.23
C GLY A 66 1.17 -21.44 -2.74
N GLU A 67 0.56 -20.53 -1.97
CA GLU A 67 0.46 -20.62 -0.51
C GLU A 67 -0.98 -20.37 -0.06
N ALA A 68 -1.45 -21.17 0.89
CA ALA A 68 -2.66 -20.89 1.64
C ALA A 68 -2.40 -19.74 2.61
N TYR A 69 -3.30 -18.75 2.69
CA TYR A 69 -3.17 -17.67 3.68
C TYR A 69 -3.37 -18.22 5.11
N LYS A 70 -2.66 -17.62 6.07
CA LYS A 70 -2.74 -17.96 7.51
C LYS A 70 -3.81 -17.15 8.23
N ASP A 71 -3.96 -15.89 7.82
CA ASP A 71 -4.91 -14.95 8.41
C ASP A 71 -5.44 -13.99 7.35
N ALA A 72 -6.63 -13.45 7.60
CA ALA A 72 -7.31 -12.47 6.75
C ALA A 72 -7.78 -11.32 7.64
N GLN A 73 -7.09 -10.18 7.53
CA GLN A 73 -7.30 -9.04 8.42
C GLN A 73 -8.11 -7.96 7.70
N ARG A 74 -9.32 -7.72 8.18
CA ARG A 74 -10.20 -6.67 7.68
C ARG A 74 -9.87 -5.32 8.32
N SER A 75 -9.86 -4.28 7.51
CA SER A 75 -9.80 -2.89 7.97
C SER A 75 -10.62 -2.00 7.04
N ASP A 76 -11.55 -1.24 7.62
CA ASP A 76 -12.42 -0.34 6.87
C ASP A 76 -12.11 1.10 7.26
N ARG A 77 -12.16 2.01 6.29
CA ARG A 77 -11.93 3.44 6.51
C ARG A 77 -12.88 4.28 5.66
N LEU A 78 -13.21 5.46 6.18
CA LEU A 78 -13.80 6.53 5.37
C LEU A 78 -12.71 7.25 4.60
N ASP A 79 -13.00 7.57 3.35
CA ASP A 79 -12.16 8.39 2.49
C ASP A 79 -13.08 9.31 1.65
N GLY A 80 -13.31 10.52 2.15
CA GLY A 80 -14.29 11.45 1.56
C GLY A 80 -15.70 10.85 1.52
N ASP A 81 -16.26 10.77 0.31
CA ASP A 81 -17.57 10.17 0.02
C ASP A 81 -17.56 8.64 -0.03
N PHE A 82 -16.40 8.02 0.19
CA PHE A 82 -16.23 6.58 0.06
C PHE A 82 -15.99 5.86 1.38
N ILE A 83 -16.38 4.60 1.41
CA ILE A 83 -15.83 3.61 2.33
C ILE A 83 -14.86 2.74 1.53
N VAL A 84 -13.62 2.67 2.01
CA VAL A 84 -12.61 1.75 1.50
C VAL A 84 -12.46 0.61 2.50
N ALA A 85 -13.03 -0.54 2.16
CA ALA A 85 -12.89 -1.77 2.93
C ALA A 85 -11.72 -2.57 2.39
N GLN A 86 -10.76 -2.90 3.26
CA GLN A 86 -9.56 -3.65 2.89
C GLN A 86 -9.56 -5.03 3.56
N CYS A 87 -9.12 -6.04 2.83
CA CYS A 87 -8.63 -7.28 3.40
C CYS A 87 -7.14 -7.46 3.09
N TYR A 88 -6.35 -7.68 4.14
CA TYR A 88 -4.97 -8.16 4.04
C TYR A 88 -4.96 -9.66 4.27
N TYR A 89 -4.64 -10.42 3.22
CA TYR A 89 -4.46 -11.87 3.30
C TYR A 89 -2.99 -12.16 3.59
N ALA A 90 -2.70 -12.46 4.85
CA ALA A 90 -1.36 -12.75 5.33
C ALA A 90 -0.95 -14.16 4.90
N LEU A 91 0.05 -14.25 4.02
CA LEU A 91 0.61 -15.52 3.57
C LEU A 91 1.78 -15.97 4.46
N PRO A 92 2.10 -17.29 4.50
CA PRO A 92 3.27 -17.81 5.19
C PRO A 92 4.56 -17.06 4.86
N THR A 93 4.77 -16.75 3.58
CA THR A 93 5.80 -15.83 3.12
C THR A 93 5.22 -14.42 3.09
N THR A 94 5.60 -13.56 4.04
CA THR A 94 5.05 -12.20 4.17
C THR A 94 5.11 -11.42 2.87
N ALA A 95 6.22 -11.53 2.15
CA ALA A 95 6.41 -10.86 0.86
C ALA A 95 5.36 -11.25 -0.17
N ASN A 96 4.78 -12.46 -0.12
CA ASN A 96 3.77 -12.97 -1.06
C ASN A 96 2.32 -12.56 -0.70
N SER A 97 2.13 -11.82 0.39
CA SER A 97 0.78 -11.46 0.86
C SER A 97 -0.01 -10.65 -0.17
N VAL A 98 -1.33 -10.69 -0.06
CA VAL A 98 -2.25 -10.05 -1.00
C VAL A 98 -3.08 -9.01 -0.27
N VAL A 99 -3.27 -7.85 -0.91
CA VAL A 99 -4.14 -6.79 -0.42
C VAL A 99 -5.29 -6.61 -1.41
N LEU A 100 -6.52 -6.73 -0.94
CA LEU A 100 -7.74 -6.39 -1.67
C LEU A 100 -8.40 -5.19 -1.01
N ASN A 101 -8.60 -4.11 -1.76
CA ASN A 101 -9.43 -2.98 -1.35
C ASN A 101 -10.71 -2.98 -2.19
N VAL A 102 -11.85 -2.76 -1.56
CA VAL A 102 -13.14 -2.52 -2.21
C VAL A 102 -13.59 -1.12 -1.82
N THR A 103 -13.85 -0.28 -2.82
CA THR A 103 -14.30 1.09 -2.63
C THR A 103 -15.77 1.18 -3.01
N THR A 104 -16.59 1.57 -2.04
CA THR A 104 -18.03 1.78 -2.19
C THR A 104 -18.39 3.21 -1.79
N ALA A 105 -19.55 3.70 -2.23
CA ALA A 105 -20.12 4.91 -1.66
C ALA A 105 -20.35 4.73 -0.15
N LYS A 106 -20.20 5.81 0.62
CA LYS A 106 -20.48 5.83 2.06
C LYS A 106 -21.96 5.58 2.35
N ASP A 107 -22.82 6.20 1.56
CA ASP A 107 -24.28 6.09 1.59
C ASP A 107 -24.84 6.58 0.24
N GLU A 108 -26.16 6.52 0.06
CA GLU A 108 -26.85 7.02 -1.15
C GLU A 108 -26.83 8.56 -1.24
N SER A 109 -26.38 9.26 -0.20
CA SER A 109 -26.28 10.73 -0.14
C SER A 109 -24.89 11.27 -0.49
N GLY A 110 -23.92 10.38 -0.75
CA GLY A 110 -22.57 10.76 -1.16
C GLY A 110 -22.60 11.70 -2.36
N THR A 111 -21.83 12.79 -2.31
CA THR A 111 -21.84 13.78 -3.40
C THR A 111 -21.15 13.27 -4.65
N ARG A 112 -20.35 12.20 -4.51
CA ARG A 112 -19.58 11.58 -5.56
C ARG A 112 -19.72 10.06 -5.54
N THR A 113 -20.06 9.48 -6.69
CA THR A 113 -20.16 8.02 -6.83
C THR A 113 -18.79 7.39 -7.14
N PRO A 114 -18.56 6.12 -6.79
CA PRO A 114 -17.33 5.42 -7.16
C PRO A 114 -17.10 5.39 -8.67
N LYS A 115 -18.16 5.28 -9.49
CA LYS A 115 -18.03 5.38 -10.95
C LYS A 115 -17.58 6.78 -11.38
N ALA A 116 -18.14 7.85 -10.83
CA ALA A 116 -17.70 9.21 -11.16
C ALA A 116 -16.24 9.49 -10.72
N PHE A 117 -15.77 8.86 -9.65
CA PHE A 117 -14.36 8.86 -9.28
C PHE A 117 -13.50 8.09 -10.29
N TRP A 118 -13.97 6.93 -10.73
CA TRP A 118 -13.30 6.11 -11.72
C TRP A 118 -13.08 6.86 -13.03
N GLU A 119 -14.13 7.48 -13.60
CA GLU A 119 -14.02 8.22 -14.86
C GLU A 119 -13.03 9.39 -14.76
N GLN A 120 -12.97 10.09 -13.63
CA GLN A 120 -11.94 11.13 -13.44
C GLN A 120 -10.52 10.53 -13.37
N THR A 121 -10.37 9.34 -12.81
CA THR A 121 -9.07 8.71 -12.59
C THR A 121 -8.52 8.04 -13.84
N PHE A 122 -9.38 7.40 -14.64
CA PHE A 122 -8.99 6.53 -15.77
C PHE A 122 -9.68 6.87 -17.11
N GLY A 123 -10.66 7.76 -17.13
CA GLY A 123 -11.46 8.07 -18.33
C GLY A 123 -10.72 8.88 -19.41
N GLY A 124 -9.48 9.31 -19.16
CA GLY A 124 -8.69 10.14 -20.09
C GLY A 124 -7.77 9.38 -21.05
N ASP A 125 -7.81 8.04 -21.07
CA ASP A 125 -6.69 7.24 -21.57
C ASP A 125 -6.74 6.88 -23.08
N GLU A 126 -7.86 7.04 -23.80
CA GLU A 126 -7.89 6.71 -25.23
C GLU A 126 -6.99 7.62 -26.11
N GLU A 127 -6.80 8.88 -25.71
CA GLU A 127 -5.85 9.80 -26.37
C GLU A 127 -4.40 9.53 -25.96
N LYS A 128 -4.15 9.25 -24.67
CA LYS A 128 -2.80 9.03 -24.12
C LYS A 128 -2.19 7.68 -24.53
N GLU A 129 -3.01 6.64 -24.73
CA GLU A 129 -2.54 5.33 -25.22
C GLU A 129 -2.00 5.40 -26.67
N ARG A 130 -2.50 6.34 -27.49
CA ARG A 130 -2.03 6.54 -28.88
C ARG A 130 -0.69 7.27 -28.91
N GLU A 131 -0.48 8.23 -28.04
CA GLU A 131 0.76 9.02 -27.96
C GLU A 131 1.90 8.24 -27.30
N GLY A 132 1.63 7.53 -26.19
CA GLY A 132 2.67 6.80 -25.44
C GLY A 132 3.24 5.57 -26.14
N LYS A 133 2.57 5.05 -27.18
CA LYS A 133 3.08 3.93 -27.98
C LYS A 133 4.09 4.37 -29.05
N GLY A 134 4.05 5.64 -29.47
CA GLY A 134 4.95 6.21 -30.48
C GLY A 134 6.37 6.52 -29.96
N ASP A 135 6.51 6.87 -28.67
CA ASP A 135 7.81 7.21 -28.07
C ASP A 135 8.62 6.01 -27.56
N ARG A 136 7.98 4.89 -27.20
CA ARG A 136 8.67 3.71 -26.66
C ARG A 136 9.59 2.99 -27.66
N ASP A 137 9.38 3.15 -28.97
CA ASP A 137 10.23 2.54 -29.99
C ASP A 137 11.48 3.38 -30.34
N LYS A 138 11.50 4.68 -29.99
CA LYS A 138 12.67 5.55 -30.28
C LYS A 138 13.76 5.51 -29.21
N ASP A 139 13.41 5.20 -27.95
CA ASP A 139 14.39 5.24 -26.85
C ASP A 139 15.29 4.00 -26.75
N LYS A 140 14.86 2.84 -27.29
CA LYS A 140 15.67 1.61 -27.26
C LYS A 140 16.92 1.63 -28.15
N GLN A 141 17.06 2.62 -29.04
CA GLN A 141 18.20 2.69 -29.96
C GLN A 141 19.31 3.66 -29.48
N LYS A 142 19.08 4.49 -28.45
CA LYS A 142 20.01 5.56 -28.07
C LYS A 142 20.94 5.25 -26.88
N ASP A 143 20.67 4.17 -26.15
CA ASP A 143 21.40 3.82 -24.91
C ASP A 143 22.58 2.86 -25.08
N LYS A 144 23.00 2.53 -26.32
CA LYS A 144 24.17 1.66 -26.55
C LYS A 144 25.52 2.38 -26.63
N ASP A 145 25.55 3.71 -26.75
CA ASP A 145 26.81 4.44 -27.06
C ASP A 145 27.35 5.36 -25.93
N LYS A 146 26.68 5.48 -24.78
CA LYS A 146 27.13 6.39 -23.69
C LYS A 146 27.70 5.69 -22.44
N ALA A 147 27.99 4.40 -22.51
CA ALA A 147 28.73 3.69 -21.46
C ALA A 147 30.25 3.87 -21.60
N LYS A 148 30.78 5.10 -21.53
CA LYS A 148 32.21 5.36 -21.28
C LYS A 148 32.50 6.85 -21.05
N SER A 149 32.32 7.33 -19.81
CA SER A 149 33.23 8.29 -19.13
C SER A 149 32.70 8.82 -17.78
N GLN A 150 33.02 8.08 -16.71
CA GLN A 150 33.42 8.55 -15.36
C GLN A 150 32.49 9.50 -14.53
N PRO A 151 32.76 9.73 -13.22
CA PRO A 151 32.25 8.93 -12.11
C PRO A 151 31.27 9.69 -11.20
N ALA A 152 30.55 8.93 -10.39
CA ALA A 152 29.50 9.36 -9.49
C ALA A 152 30.00 10.23 -8.32
N GLU A 153 29.46 11.44 -8.20
CA GLU A 153 29.29 12.12 -6.91
C GLU A 153 27.83 12.57 -6.75
N ARG A 154 27.13 11.79 -5.91
CA ARG A 154 26.08 12.16 -4.95
C ARG A 154 25.27 13.42 -5.27
N ARG A 155 24.09 13.22 -5.84
CA ARG A 155 22.88 13.96 -5.49
C ARG A 155 21.77 12.95 -5.19
N GLU A 156 21.47 12.79 -3.91
CA GLU A 156 20.21 12.24 -3.45
C GLU A 156 19.18 13.37 -3.54
N GLU A 157 18.44 13.41 -4.64
CA GLU A 157 17.12 14.03 -4.69
C GLU A 157 16.17 12.94 -5.16
N GLY A 158 15.17 12.65 -4.34
CA GLY A 158 14.13 11.68 -4.64
C GLY A 158 13.29 12.17 -5.81
N GLU A 159 13.72 11.86 -7.02
CA GLU A 159 12.84 11.80 -8.16
C GLU A 159 11.87 10.64 -7.92
N GLU A 160 10.68 10.96 -7.41
CA GLU A 160 9.50 10.14 -7.66
C GLU A 160 9.37 10.02 -9.17
N LYS A 161 9.98 8.97 -9.73
CA LYS A 161 9.80 8.60 -11.14
C LYS A 161 8.30 8.51 -11.36
N GLU A 162 7.78 9.43 -12.16
CA GLU A 162 6.37 9.53 -12.52
C GLU A 162 5.91 8.12 -12.91
N ALA A 163 4.97 7.57 -12.12
CA ALA A 163 4.50 6.21 -12.37
C ALA A 163 3.93 6.17 -13.78
N ALA A 164 4.38 5.20 -14.59
CA ALA A 164 3.88 5.06 -15.95
C ALA A 164 2.34 5.05 -15.96
N PRO A 165 1.69 5.67 -16.96
CA PRO A 165 0.23 5.70 -17.03
C PRO A 165 -0.37 4.28 -16.90
N PRO A 166 -1.51 4.14 -16.22
CA PRO A 166 -2.18 2.85 -16.10
C PRO A 166 -2.46 2.21 -17.47
N GLU A 167 -2.23 0.91 -17.59
CA GLU A 167 -2.51 0.15 -18.82
C GLU A 167 -3.92 -0.44 -18.78
N ARG A 168 -4.73 -0.21 -19.81
CA ARG A 168 -6.08 -0.78 -19.86
C ARG A 168 -6.06 -2.31 -19.97
N VAL A 169 -6.86 -2.97 -19.15
CA VAL A 169 -7.01 -4.43 -19.10
C VAL A 169 -8.42 -4.82 -19.58
N LYS A 170 -8.49 -5.44 -20.75
CA LYS A 170 -9.77 -5.92 -21.31
C LYS A 170 -10.28 -7.19 -20.62
N GLY A 171 -11.59 -7.35 -20.57
CA GLY A 171 -12.25 -8.59 -20.15
C GLY A 171 -12.39 -8.78 -18.63
N LEU A 172 -12.23 -7.72 -17.83
CA LEU A 172 -12.44 -7.74 -16.39
C LEU A 172 -13.35 -6.59 -15.98
N GLY A 173 -14.39 -6.93 -15.20
CA GLY A 173 -15.37 -5.94 -14.75
C GLY A 173 -16.06 -5.25 -15.92
N ASP A 174 -16.53 -4.04 -15.65
CA ASP A 174 -17.00 -3.13 -16.69
C ASP A 174 -15.79 -2.44 -17.35
N GLU A 175 -14.80 -2.09 -16.52
CA GLU A 175 -13.49 -1.61 -16.94
C GLU A 175 -12.39 -2.06 -15.96
N ALA A 176 -11.15 -2.13 -16.44
CA ALA A 176 -10.01 -2.44 -15.58
C ALA A 176 -8.72 -1.80 -16.09
N PHE A 177 -7.84 -1.47 -15.15
CA PHE A 177 -6.54 -0.87 -15.42
C PHE A 177 -5.45 -1.49 -14.54
N TRP A 178 -4.25 -1.61 -15.10
CA TRP A 178 -3.04 -2.00 -14.38
C TRP A 178 -2.19 -0.77 -14.10
N ALA A 179 -2.05 -0.41 -12.83
CA ALA A 179 -1.11 0.63 -12.41
C ALA A 179 0.20 -0.03 -11.98
N ALA A 180 1.23 0.05 -12.84
CA ALA A 180 2.56 -0.44 -12.55
C ALA A 180 3.31 0.49 -11.58
N SER A 181 4.15 -0.08 -10.73
CA SER A 181 5.08 0.64 -9.85
C SER A 181 6.46 -0.03 -9.83
N PRO A 182 7.54 0.64 -9.38
CA PRO A 182 8.88 0.06 -9.37
C PRO A 182 8.99 -1.26 -8.58
N VAL A 183 8.20 -1.40 -7.51
CA VAL A 183 8.20 -2.57 -6.62
C VAL A 183 7.10 -3.60 -6.95
N GLY A 184 6.20 -3.29 -7.89
CA GLY A 184 5.08 -4.14 -8.23
C GLY A 184 3.98 -3.39 -8.98
N GLY A 185 2.74 -3.56 -8.57
CA GLY A 185 1.62 -2.85 -9.18
C GLY A 185 0.30 -3.31 -8.59
N ALA A 186 -0.78 -2.74 -9.09
CA ALA A 186 -2.12 -3.14 -8.71
C ALA A 186 -3.06 -3.13 -9.91
N ILE A 187 -3.97 -4.11 -9.94
CA ILE A 187 -5.09 -4.06 -10.86
C ILE A 187 -6.27 -3.36 -10.18
N TYR A 188 -6.85 -2.40 -10.88
CA TYR A 188 -8.08 -1.71 -10.53
C TYR A 188 -9.17 -2.23 -11.44
N VAL A 189 -10.35 -2.52 -10.89
CA VAL A 189 -11.48 -3.07 -11.65
C VAL A 189 -12.76 -2.39 -11.20
N LEU A 190 -13.45 -1.76 -12.15
CA LEU A 190 -14.78 -1.20 -11.98
C LEU A 190 -15.83 -2.29 -12.17
N LYS A 191 -16.85 -2.29 -11.32
CA LYS A 191 -18.04 -3.13 -11.47
C LYS A 191 -19.27 -2.37 -10.98
N LYS A 192 -20.17 -2.01 -11.90
CA LYS A 192 -21.35 -1.17 -11.63
C LYS A 192 -20.92 0.16 -10.97
N ASP A 193 -21.29 0.38 -9.72
CA ASP A 193 -21.00 1.59 -8.96
C ASP A 193 -20.10 1.33 -7.74
N LEU A 194 -19.18 0.37 -7.90
CA LEU A 194 -18.05 0.16 -7.01
C LEU A 194 -16.83 -0.18 -7.84
N PHE A 195 -15.66 -0.07 -7.24
CA PHE A 195 -14.44 -0.61 -7.82
C PHE A 195 -13.61 -1.29 -6.75
N PHE A 196 -12.73 -2.19 -7.17
CA PHE A 196 -11.79 -2.84 -6.28
C PHE A 196 -10.37 -2.80 -6.84
N ARG A 197 -9.40 -2.90 -5.93
CA ARG A 197 -7.98 -2.86 -6.21
C ARG A 197 -7.32 -4.09 -5.59
N ILE A 198 -6.57 -4.86 -6.39
CA ILE A 198 -5.78 -6.01 -5.91
C ILE A 198 -4.30 -5.73 -6.13
N SER A 199 -3.52 -5.84 -5.05
CA SER A 199 -2.06 -5.89 -5.10
C SER A 199 -1.58 -7.27 -4.67
N VAL A 200 -0.71 -7.85 -5.49
CA VAL A 200 -0.03 -9.11 -5.18
C VAL A 200 1.42 -8.84 -4.78
N GLY A 201 1.79 -9.34 -3.61
CA GLY A 201 3.17 -9.40 -3.17
C GLY A 201 3.96 -10.49 -3.89
N GLY A 202 5.26 -10.50 -3.64
CA GLY A 202 6.17 -11.58 -3.98
C GLY A 202 7.16 -11.21 -5.06
N ALA A 203 8.08 -12.14 -5.31
CA ALA A 203 8.97 -12.08 -6.46
C ALA A 203 8.19 -12.23 -7.77
N GLY A 204 8.81 -11.79 -8.86
CA GLY A 204 8.23 -11.84 -10.20
C GLY A 204 8.19 -10.46 -10.86
N ASP A 205 8.19 -10.47 -12.19
CA ASP A 205 8.12 -9.28 -13.01
C ASP A 205 6.69 -8.69 -13.06
N GLN A 206 6.56 -7.50 -13.66
CA GLN A 206 5.28 -6.80 -13.83
C GLN A 206 4.22 -7.68 -14.51
N LYS A 207 4.62 -8.43 -15.54
CA LYS A 207 3.71 -9.30 -16.30
C LYS A 207 3.17 -10.44 -15.44
N THR A 208 4.03 -11.06 -14.63
CA THR A 208 3.65 -12.12 -13.70
C THR A 208 2.70 -11.60 -12.63
N LYS A 209 3.02 -10.44 -12.03
CA LYS A 209 2.15 -9.81 -11.02
C LYS A 209 0.80 -9.40 -11.59
N LEU A 210 0.78 -8.84 -12.80
CA LEU A 210 -0.45 -8.52 -13.52
C LEU A 210 -1.28 -9.78 -13.75
N ASN A 211 -0.69 -10.86 -14.29
CA ASN A 211 -1.43 -12.10 -14.55
C ASN A 211 -2.03 -12.70 -13.28
N LYS A 212 -1.26 -12.75 -12.18
CA LYS A 212 -1.78 -13.19 -10.87
C LYS A 212 -2.93 -12.31 -10.41
N SER A 213 -2.80 -11.00 -10.54
CA SER A 213 -3.84 -10.04 -10.15
C SER A 213 -5.10 -10.20 -11.00
N LYS A 214 -4.99 -10.48 -12.30
CA LYS A 214 -6.14 -10.78 -13.19
C LYS A 214 -6.89 -12.02 -12.73
N LEU A 215 -6.17 -13.10 -12.41
CA LEU A 215 -6.79 -14.34 -11.93
C LEU A 215 -7.58 -14.10 -10.64
N LEU A 216 -7.00 -13.38 -9.67
CA LEU A 216 -7.71 -13.03 -8.44
C LEU A 216 -8.89 -12.10 -8.69
N ALA A 217 -8.75 -11.13 -9.59
CA ALA A 217 -9.85 -10.25 -9.97
C ALA A 217 -11.04 -11.02 -10.55
N GLN A 218 -10.78 -12.03 -11.39
CA GLN A 218 -11.85 -12.91 -11.89
C GLN A 218 -12.57 -13.62 -10.75
N LYS A 219 -11.85 -14.13 -9.75
CA LYS A 219 -12.44 -14.77 -8.56
C LYS A 219 -13.31 -13.80 -7.77
N VAL A 220 -12.80 -12.60 -7.51
CA VAL A 220 -13.56 -11.54 -6.83
C VAL A 220 -14.86 -11.22 -7.58
N LEU A 221 -14.80 -11.06 -8.91
CA LEU A 221 -15.97 -10.76 -9.74
C LEU A 221 -17.07 -11.83 -9.70
N THR A 222 -16.75 -13.09 -9.38
CA THR A 222 -17.79 -14.14 -9.24
C THR A 222 -18.66 -13.98 -7.99
N LYS A 223 -18.24 -13.14 -7.05
CA LYS A 223 -18.89 -12.93 -5.75
C LYS A 223 -19.42 -11.50 -5.55
N LEU A 224 -19.30 -10.64 -6.57
CA LEU A 224 -19.74 -9.24 -6.57
C LEU A 224 -21.01 -9.01 -7.41
#